data_AF-A0A3B8QPH8-F1
#
_entry.id   AF-A0A3B8QPH8-F1
#
_cell.length_a   1.000
_cell.length_b   1.000
_cell.length_c   1.000
_cell.angle_alpha   90.00
_cell.angle_beta   90.00
_cell.angle_gamma   90.00
#
_symmetry.space_group_name_H-M   'P 1'
#
loop_
_entity.id
_entity.type
_entity.pdbx_description
1 polymer ?
#
loop_
_entity_poly.entity_id
_entity_poly.type
_entity_poly.pdbx_seq_one_letter_code
_entity_poly.pdbx_strand_id
1 'polypeptide(L)'
;MISREFKAGVVVVLAAAVLYWGISFLKGSDLFEHGTEVYAVYDNTEGITKSQNVTLNGFSVGKVSDVYFHPNNSGKIVVKMNITTDYPITANSIAEIRSADLLGAKEIALVLEKGSVLIESGDTLASSVEASLSESINKEVLPVKVKAEKLLASLDSTVNILTGFLGGEMQDEFRTSFDNVNRSISNLGQITDELSAYMAD
;
A
#
# COMPACT_ATOMS: atom_id res chain seq x y z
N MET A 1 -25.96 -38.75 -56.57
CA MET A 1 -25.83 -39.14 -55.15
C MET A 1 -24.46 -38.69 -54.67
N ILE A 2 -24.39 -37.86 -53.63
CA ILE A 2 -23.12 -37.49 -53.01
C ILE A 2 -22.53 -38.75 -52.37
N SER A 3 -21.26 -39.06 -52.68
CA SER A 3 -20.58 -40.26 -52.18
C SER A 3 -20.40 -40.20 -50.66
N ARG A 4 -20.39 -41.35 -49.97
CA ARG A 4 -20.34 -41.41 -48.50
C ARG A 4 -19.03 -40.83 -47.96
N GLU A 5 -17.97 -40.93 -48.76
CA GLU A 5 -16.63 -40.43 -48.49
C GLU A 5 -16.60 -38.89 -48.49
N PHE A 6 -17.31 -38.24 -49.43
CA PHE A 6 -17.42 -36.78 -49.44
C PHE A 6 -18.17 -36.25 -48.22
N LYS A 7 -19.25 -36.93 -47.79
CA LYS A 7 -19.98 -36.57 -46.57
C LYS A 7 -19.08 -36.68 -45.32
N ALA A 8 -18.27 -37.74 -45.24
CA ALA A 8 -17.33 -37.90 -44.13
C ALA A 8 -16.27 -36.79 -44.11
N GLY A 9 -15.72 -36.42 -45.27
CA GLY A 9 -14.76 -35.31 -45.40
C GLY A 9 -15.34 -33.97 -44.93
N VAL A 10 -16.57 -33.64 -45.35
CA VAL A 10 -17.25 -32.40 -44.93
C VAL A 10 -17.49 -32.36 -43.42
N VAL A 11 -17.87 -33.49 -42.80
CA VAL A 11 -18.07 -33.57 -41.35
C VAL A 11 -16.76 -33.32 -40.60
N VAL A 12 -15.64 -33.87 -41.07
CA VAL A 12 -14.33 -33.65 -40.43
C VAL A 12 -13.89 -32.19 -40.52
N VAL A 13 -14.07 -31.54 -41.68
CA VAL A 13 -13.74 -30.11 -41.86
C VAL A 13 -14.62 -29.22 -40.98
N LEU A 14 -15.93 -29.49 -40.92
CA LEU A 14 -16.84 -28.77 -40.03
C LEU A 14 -16.48 -28.96 -38.56
N ALA A 15 -16.15 -30.19 -38.15
CA ALA A 15 -15.73 -30.48 -36.78
C ALA A 15 -14.43 -29.73 -36.42
N ALA A 16 -13.45 -29.68 -37.32
CA ALA A 16 -12.22 -28.93 -37.13
C ALA A 16 -12.48 -27.41 -37.03
N ALA A 17 -13.37 -26.87 -37.87
CA ALA A 17 -13.74 -25.45 -37.83
C ALA A 17 -14.45 -25.09 -36.51
N VAL A 18 -15.40 -25.91 -36.06
CA VAL A 18 -16.09 -25.73 -34.76
C VAL A 18 -15.11 -25.85 -33.59
N LEU A 19 -14.18 -26.81 -33.63
CA LEU A 19 -13.14 -26.94 -32.61
C LEU A 19 -12.23 -25.71 -32.53
N TYR A 20 -11.76 -25.22 -33.68
CA TYR A 20 -10.94 -24.01 -33.75
C TYR A 20 -11.70 -22.80 -33.17
N TRP A 21 -12.96 -22.63 -33.55
CA TRP A 21 -13.80 -21.55 -33.07
C TRP A 21 -14.11 -21.66 -31.57
N GLY A 22 -14.41 -22.88 -31.10
CA GLY A 22 -14.66 -23.17 -29.69
C GLY A 22 -13.44 -22.90 -28.81
N ILE A 23 -12.23 -23.26 -29.25
CA ILE A 23 -11.00 -22.96 -28.50
C ILE A 23 -10.76 -21.44 -28.44
N SER A 24 -11.02 -20.71 -29.52
CA SER A 24 -10.91 -19.24 -29.52
C SER A 24 -11.92 -18.61 -28.56
N PHE A 25 -13.15 -19.10 -28.54
CA PHE A 25 -14.20 -18.64 -27.61
C PHE A 25 -13.82 -18.91 -26.14
N LEU A 26 -13.31 -20.10 -25.81
CA LEU A 26 -12.85 -20.43 -24.46
C LEU A 26 -11.65 -19.58 -24.01
N LYS A 27 -10.83 -19.08 -24.94
CA LYS A 27 -9.72 -18.16 -24.63
C LYS A 27 -10.19 -16.75 -24.30
N GLY A 28 -11.49 -16.45 -24.40
CA GLY A 28 -12.03 -15.12 -24.15
C GLY A 28 -11.52 -14.07 -25.13
N SER A 29 -11.02 -14.49 -26.30
CA SER A 29 -10.76 -13.58 -27.40
C SER A 29 -12.10 -13.19 -28.01
N ASP A 30 -12.78 -12.22 -27.41
CA ASP A 30 -13.96 -11.57 -27.97
C ASP A 30 -13.50 -10.78 -29.20
N LEU A 31 -13.35 -11.48 -30.34
CA LEU A 31 -12.92 -10.93 -31.62
C LEU A 31 -13.92 -9.92 -32.23
N PHE A 32 -15.04 -9.65 -31.54
CA PHE A 32 -16.19 -8.90 -32.04
C PHE A 32 -16.90 -8.01 -31.00
N GLU A 33 -16.35 -7.78 -29.80
CA GLU A 33 -16.96 -6.80 -28.88
C GLU A 33 -16.70 -5.36 -29.36
N HIS A 34 -17.77 -4.64 -29.67
CA HIS A 34 -17.74 -3.19 -29.86
C HIS A 34 -17.49 -2.52 -28.50
N GLY A 35 -16.26 -2.07 -28.29
CA GLY A 35 -15.89 -1.29 -27.11
C GLY A 35 -14.75 -0.32 -27.41
N THR A 36 -14.51 0.57 -26.47
CA THR A 36 -13.46 1.57 -26.53
C THR A 36 -12.18 0.97 -25.98
N GLU A 37 -11.19 0.77 -26.84
CA GLU A 37 -9.89 0.21 -26.45
C GLU A 37 -8.99 1.31 -25.87
N VAL A 38 -8.62 1.20 -24.60
CA VAL A 38 -7.73 2.15 -23.91
C VAL A 38 -6.55 1.44 -23.28
N TYR A 39 -5.52 2.20 -22.96
CA TYR A 39 -4.26 1.72 -22.44
C TYR A 39 -3.92 2.37 -21.11
N ALA A 40 -3.16 1.68 -20.28
CA ALA A 40 -2.50 2.27 -19.11
C ALA A 40 -1.12 1.62 -18.93
N VAL A 41 -0.15 2.37 -18.42
CA VAL A 41 1.25 1.95 -18.32
C VAL A 41 1.69 1.92 -16.87
N TYR A 42 1.97 0.74 -16.34
CA TYR A 42 2.33 0.52 -14.94
C TYR A 42 3.80 0.12 -14.79
N ASP A 43 4.40 0.47 -13.65
CA ASP A 43 5.72 -0.08 -13.27
C ASP A 43 5.59 -1.50 -12.71
N ASN A 44 4.48 -1.81 -12.04
CA ASN A 44 4.12 -3.14 -11.55
C ASN A 44 2.60 -3.30 -11.62
N THR A 45 2.12 -4.42 -12.15
CA THR A 45 0.69 -4.70 -12.28
C THR A 45 0.11 -5.53 -11.14
N GLU A 46 0.90 -5.86 -10.11
CA GLU A 46 0.48 -6.70 -8.97
C GLU A 46 -0.23 -8.02 -9.36
N GLY A 47 0.08 -8.57 -10.54
CA GLY A 47 -0.52 -9.80 -11.03
C GLY A 47 -1.81 -9.63 -11.85
N ILE A 48 -2.07 -8.45 -12.42
CA ILE A 48 -3.16 -8.30 -13.40
C ILE A 48 -2.91 -9.21 -14.62
N THR A 49 -3.96 -9.90 -15.06
CA THR A 49 -3.96 -10.80 -16.22
C THR A 49 -5.11 -10.52 -17.17
N LYS A 50 -5.06 -11.10 -18.37
CA LYS A 50 -6.16 -11.05 -19.34
C LYS A 50 -7.48 -11.51 -18.71
N SER A 51 -8.57 -10.93 -19.22
CA SER A 51 -9.96 -11.22 -18.84
C SER A 51 -10.37 -10.81 -17.42
N GLN A 52 -9.51 -10.11 -16.67
CA GLN A 52 -9.94 -9.47 -15.43
C GLN A 52 -10.85 -8.28 -15.70
N ASN A 53 -11.72 -7.98 -14.73
CA ASN A 53 -12.72 -6.92 -14.87
C ASN A 53 -12.07 -5.54 -14.79
N VAL A 54 -12.62 -4.63 -15.59
CA VAL A 54 -12.46 -3.19 -15.41
C VAL A 54 -13.77 -2.67 -14.81
N THR A 55 -13.69 -2.02 -13.66
CA THR A 55 -14.85 -1.59 -12.90
C THR A 55 -14.93 -0.08 -12.79
N LEU A 56 -16.14 0.44 -12.65
CA LEU A 56 -16.42 1.82 -12.28
C LEU A 56 -17.37 1.79 -11.09
N ASN A 57 -16.96 2.37 -9.96
CA ASN A 57 -17.73 2.32 -8.71
C ASN A 57 -18.17 0.89 -8.30
N GLY A 58 -17.36 -0.12 -8.60
CA GLY A 58 -17.65 -1.53 -8.30
C GLY A 58 -18.58 -2.23 -9.29
N PHE A 59 -19.00 -1.56 -10.36
CA PHE A 59 -19.75 -2.17 -11.45
C PHE A 59 -18.82 -2.49 -12.64
N SER A 60 -18.93 -3.69 -13.22
CA SER A 60 -18.10 -4.08 -14.36
C SER A 60 -18.50 -3.31 -15.62
N VAL A 61 -17.55 -2.59 -16.21
CA VAL A 61 -17.72 -1.74 -17.38
C VAL A 61 -16.81 -2.13 -18.55
N GLY A 62 -16.01 -3.18 -18.38
CA GLY A 62 -15.06 -3.63 -19.38
C GLY A 62 -14.19 -4.77 -18.86
N LYS A 63 -13.19 -5.14 -19.67
CA LYS A 63 -12.23 -6.20 -19.34
C LYS A 63 -10.82 -5.86 -19.82
N VAL A 64 -9.84 -6.48 -19.18
CA VAL A 64 -8.45 -6.46 -19.64
C VAL A 64 -8.32 -7.36 -20.86
N SER A 65 -8.02 -6.79 -22.01
CA SER A 65 -7.84 -7.51 -23.27
C SER A 65 -6.42 -8.07 -23.40
N ASP A 66 -5.40 -7.32 -22.97
CA ASP A 66 -4.01 -7.74 -23.06
C ASP A 66 -3.12 -7.11 -21.97
N VAL A 67 -2.01 -7.77 -21.65
CA VAL A 67 -0.97 -7.31 -20.73
C VAL A 67 0.38 -7.71 -21.32
N TYR A 68 1.23 -6.73 -21.61
CA TYR A 68 2.52 -6.97 -22.25
C TYR A 68 3.57 -5.93 -21.83
N PHE A 69 4.86 -6.24 -22.01
CA PHE A 69 5.94 -5.30 -21.71
C PHE A 69 6.00 -4.19 -22.77
N HIS A 70 6.22 -2.96 -22.32
CA HIS A 70 6.40 -1.82 -23.20
C HIS A 70 7.62 -2.07 -24.14
N PRO A 71 7.50 -1.84 -25.46
CA PRO A 71 8.51 -2.20 -26.45
C PRO A 71 9.83 -1.39 -26.36
N ASN A 72 9.94 -0.46 -25.42
CA ASN A 72 11.10 0.42 -25.24
C ASN A 72 12.15 -0.18 -24.26
N ASN A 73 11.98 -1.44 -23.85
CA ASN A 73 12.82 -2.13 -22.86
C ASN A 73 12.91 -1.42 -21.49
N SER A 74 11.94 -0.57 -21.15
CA SER A 74 11.90 0.09 -19.83
C SER A 74 11.53 -0.83 -18.68
N GLY A 75 11.02 -2.04 -18.97
CA GLY A 75 10.42 -2.93 -17.98
C GLY A 75 9.00 -2.55 -17.57
N LYS A 76 8.48 -1.40 -18.02
CA LYS A 76 7.08 -1.00 -17.80
C LYS A 76 6.12 -1.96 -18.49
N ILE A 77 4.96 -2.14 -17.90
CA ILE A 77 3.91 -3.05 -18.38
C ILE A 77 2.76 -2.21 -18.95
N VAL A 78 2.38 -2.50 -20.17
CA VAL A 78 1.21 -1.91 -20.84
C VAL A 78 0.03 -2.85 -20.64
N VAL A 79 -1.05 -2.31 -20.09
CA VAL A 79 -2.32 -3.00 -19.94
C VAL A 79 -3.30 -2.42 -20.96
N LYS A 80 -3.82 -3.28 -21.83
CA LYS A 80 -4.88 -2.96 -22.79
C LYS A 80 -6.22 -3.33 -22.18
N MET A 81 -7.14 -2.39 -22.16
CA MET A 81 -8.50 -2.54 -21.64
C MET A 81 -9.50 -2.30 -22.75
N ASN A 82 -10.57 -3.10 -22.78
CA ASN A 82 -11.73 -2.87 -23.63
C ASN A 82 -12.90 -2.43 -22.74
N ILE A 83 -13.38 -1.20 -22.96
CA ILE A 83 -14.47 -0.60 -22.20
C ILE A 83 -15.76 -0.72 -23.02
N THR A 84 -16.78 -1.37 -22.48
CA THR A 84 -18.02 -1.72 -23.19
C THR A 84 -19.26 -1.01 -22.61
N THR A 85 -19.06 0.01 -21.78
CA THR A 85 -20.16 0.76 -21.17
C THR A 85 -20.57 1.98 -22.01
N ASP A 86 -21.86 2.31 -21.96
CA ASP A 86 -22.40 3.57 -22.50
C ASP A 86 -22.17 4.76 -21.55
N TYR A 87 -21.61 4.52 -20.35
CA TYR A 87 -21.34 5.57 -19.38
C TYR A 87 -20.19 6.48 -19.85
N PRO A 88 -20.36 7.82 -19.82
CA PRO A 88 -19.32 8.74 -20.27
C PRO A 88 -18.11 8.73 -19.32
N ILE A 89 -16.98 8.22 -19.79
CA ILE A 89 -15.70 8.23 -19.07
C ILE A 89 -14.81 9.32 -19.67
N THR A 90 -14.24 10.16 -18.81
CA THR A 90 -13.38 11.27 -19.23
C THR A 90 -11.94 10.81 -19.47
N ALA A 91 -11.23 11.43 -20.40
CA ALA A 91 -9.83 11.11 -20.71
C ALA A 91 -8.86 11.35 -19.55
N ASN A 92 -9.24 12.18 -18.57
CA ASN A 92 -8.46 12.42 -17.35
C ASN A 92 -8.65 11.34 -16.29
N SER A 93 -9.53 10.36 -16.52
CA SER A 93 -9.78 9.30 -15.54
C SER A 93 -8.51 8.47 -15.29
N ILE A 94 -8.41 7.94 -14.08
CA ILE A 94 -7.28 7.13 -13.65
C ILE A 94 -7.69 5.65 -13.69
N ALA A 95 -6.89 4.82 -14.35
CA ALA A 95 -6.97 3.38 -14.28
C ALA A 95 -6.15 2.90 -13.07
N GLU A 96 -6.83 2.65 -11.94
CA GLU A 96 -6.22 2.23 -10.69
C GLU A 96 -6.30 0.72 -10.51
N ILE A 97 -5.16 0.06 -10.30
CA ILE A 97 -5.14 -1.34 -9.89
C ILE A 97 -5.45 -1.40 -8.41
N ARG A 98 -6.50 -2.12 -8.04
CA ARG A 98 -6.94 -2.26 -6.65
C ARG A 98 -7.31 -3.69 -6.30
N SER A 99 -7.51 -3.94 -5.02
CA SER A 99 -7.94 -5.27 -4.55
C SER A 99 -9.44 -5.45 -4.79
N ALA A 100 -9.81 -6.44 -5.60
CA ALA A 100 -11.20 -6.80 -5.88
C ALA A 100 -11.85 -7.51 -4.68
N ASP A 101 -11.05 -8.25 -3.90
CA ASP A 101 -11.49 -8.95 -2.71
C ASP A 101 -10.40 -9.00 -1.63
N LEU A 102 -10.76 -9.58 -0.48
CA LEU A 102 -9.85 -9.76 0.67
C LEU A 102 -8.81 -10.87 0.45
N LEU A 103 -8.98 -11.71 -0.58
CA LEU A 103 -8.08 -12.83 -0.88
C LEU A 103 -6.93 -12.40 -1.80
N GLY A 104 -6.92 -11.13 -2.22
CA GLY A 104 -5.86 -10.56 -3.05
C GLY A 104 -6.14 -10.66 -4.55
N ALA A 105 -7.37 -10.98 -4.96
CA ALA A 105 -7.76 -10.80 -6.36
C ALA A 105 -7.64 -9.32 -6.73
N LYS A 106 -7.19 -9.04 -7.95
CA LYS A 106 -6.98 -7.68 -8.46
C LYS A 106 -7.97 -7.36 -9.57
N GLU A 107 -8.37 -6.10 -9.63
CA GLU A 107 -9.15 -5.53 -10.71
C GLU A 107 -8.61 -4.15 -11.07
N ILE A 108 -9.04 -3.62 -12.21
CA ILE A 108 -8.76 -2.23 -12.58
C ILE A 108 -10.01 -1.42 -12.30
N ALA A 109 -9.91 -0.42 -11.43
CA ALA A 109 -10.96 0.54 -11.17
C ALA A 109 -10.70 1.83 -11.94
N LEU A 110 -11.70 2.29 -12.67
CA LEU A 110 -11.72 3.60 -13.29
C LEU A 110 -12.18 4.63 -12.26
N VAL A 111 -11.25 5.51 -11.86
CA VAL A 111 -11.54 6.66 -11.00
C VAL A 111 -11.81 7.85 -11.91
N LEU A 112 -13.06 8.30 -11.94
CA LEU A 112 -13.47 9.41 -12.78
C LEU A 112 -12.90 10.73 -12.26
N GLU A 113 -12.21 11.45 -13.13
CA GLU A 113 -11.83 12.83 -12.89
C GLU A 113 -12.68 13.80 -13.69
N LYS A 114 -12.81 15.03 -13.20
CA LYS A 114 -13.52 16.08 -13.91
C LYS A 114 -12.79 16.38 -15.23
N GLY A 115 -13.54 16.39 -16.32
CA GLY A 115 -13.04 16.69 -17.65
C GLY A 115 -14.19 16.89 -18.63
N SER A 116 -13.93 17.60 -19.71
CA SER A 116 -14.89 17.80 -20.81
C SER A 116 -14.66 16.83 -21.98
N VAL A 117 -13.49 16.20 -22.04
CA VAL A 117 -13.09 15.29 -23.12
C VAL A 117 -13.36 13.86 -22.68
N LEU A 118 -14.10 13.11 -23.50
CA LEU A 118 -14.36 11.70 -23.30
C LEU A 118 -13.21 10.85 -23.87
N ILE A 119 -13.05 9.65 -23.35
CA ILE A 119 -12.07 8.68 -23.87
C ILE A 119 -12.42 8.27 -25.30
N GLU A 120 -11.41 8.11 -26.14
CA GLU A 120 -11.50 7.52 -27.46
C GLU A 120 -10.63 6.25 -27.57
N SER A 121 -10.93 5.39 -28.53
CA SER A 121 -10.13 4.18 -28.78
C SER A 121 -8.71 4.58 -29.18
N GLY A 122 -7.72 4.09 -28.46
CA GLY A 122 -6.31 4.48 -28.62
C GLY A 122 -5.76 5.26 -27.43
N ASP A 123 -6.62 5.84 -26.60
CA ASP A 123 -6.19 6.71 -25.51
C ASP A 123 -5.43 5.96 -24.42
N THR A 124 -4.51 6.68 -23.78
CA THR A 124 -3.76 6.19 -22.62
C THR A 124 -4.20 6.94 -21.38
N LEU A 125 -4.81 6.22 -20.44
CA LEU A 125 -5.22 6.74 -19.15
C LEU A 125 -4.05 6.84 -18.18
N ALA A 126 -4.17 7.75 -17.21
CA ALA A 126 -3.26 7.79 -16.09
C ALA A 126 -3.37 6.49 -15.28
N SER A 127 -2.22 5.97 -14.82
CA SER A 127 -2.14 4.70 -14.10
C SER A 127 -1.86 4.92 -12.61
N SER A 128 -2.57 4.23 -11.73
CA SER A 128 -2.30 4.18 -10.29
C SER A 128 -2.32 2.74 -9.78
N VAL A 129 -1.65 2.46 -8.66
CA VAL A 129 -1.76 1.19 -7.95
C VAL A 129 -2.12 1.52 -6.50
N GLU A 130 -3.24 1.00 -6.04
CA GLU A 130 -3.67 1.13 -4.64
C GLU A 130 -2.63 0.48 -3.73
N ALA A 131 -2.27 1.16 -2.63
CA ALA A 131 -1.40 0.57 -1.63
C ALA A 131 -2.05 -0.69 -1.06
N SER A 132 -1.38 -1.84 -1.22
CA SER A 132 -1.89 -3.12 -0.70
C SER A 132 -2.20 -3.03 0.80
N LEU A 133 -3.18 -3.82 1.27
CA LEU A 133 -3.52 -3.89 2.70
C LEU A 133 -2.29 -4.20 3.57
N SER A 134 -1.39 -5.06 3.10
CA SER A 134 -0.13 -5.37 3.79
C SER A 134 0.79 -4.16 3.90
N GLU A 135 0.87 -3.32 2.86
CA GLU A 135 1.65 -2.10 2.89
C GLU A 135 1.04 -1.04 3.81
N SER A 136 -0.30 -0.92 3.82
CA SER A 136 -1.04 -0.05 4.73
C SER A 136 -0.87 -0.48 6.20
N ILE A 137 -1.00 -1.79 6.48
CA ILE A 137 -0.74 -2.34 7.82
C ILE A 137 0.71 -2.09 8.24
N ASN A 138 1.69 -2.31 7.36
CA ASN A 138 3.09 -2.02 7.69
C ASN A 138 3.29 -0.54 8.05
N LYS A 139 2.67 0.40 7.32
CA LYS A 139 2.73 1.84 7.64
C LYS A 139 2.14 2.18 9.01
N GLU A 140 1.12 1.45 9.47
CA GLU A 140 0.49 1.69 10.77
C GLU A 140 1.16 0.93 11.93
N VAL A 141 1.65 -0.28 11.69
CA VAL A 141 2.30 -1.14 12.70
C VAL A 141 3.69 -0.63 13.05
N LEU A 142 4.45 -0.09 12.08
CA LEU A 142 5.79 0.44 12.31
C LEU A 142 5.82 1.53 13.40
N PRO A 143 4.95 2.57 13.37
CA PRO A 143 4.84 3.55 14.45
C PRO A 143 4.53 2.94 15.82
N VAL A 144 3.69 1.91 15.88
CA VAL A 144 3.31 1.26 17.14
C VAL A 144 4.50 0.51 17.74
N LYS A 145 5.26 -0.21 16.90
CA LYS A 145 6.51 -0.88 17.32
C LYS A 145 7.50 0.12 17.91
N VAL A 146 7.75 1.24 17.23
CA VAL A 146 8.66 2.29 17.71
C VAL A 146 8.19 2.90 19.02
N LYS A 147 6.88 3.15 19.17
CA LYS A 147 6.31 3.64 20.44
C LYS A 147 6.49 2.62 21.55
N ALA A 148 6.28 1.33 21.28
CA ALA A 148 6.45 0.26 22.26
C ALA A 148 7.93 0.14 22.69
N GLU A 149 8.88 0.17 21.75
CA GLU A 149 10.32 0.17 22.07
C GLU A 149 10.71 1.37 22.95
N LYS A 150 10.21 2.56 22.64
CA LYS A 150 10.43 3.77 23.48
C LYS A 150 9.83 3.63 24.87
N LEU A 151 8.62 3.07 24.98
CA LEU A 151 8.00 2.81 26.28
C LEU A 151 8.82 1.82 27.10
N LEU A 152 9.25 0.71 26.49
CA LEU A 152 10.09 -0.28 27.15
C LEU A 152 11.43 0.32 27.63
N ALA A 153 12.08 1.15 26.80
CA ALA A 153 13.29 1.86 27.19
C ALA A 153 13.07 2.84 28.36
N SER A 154 11.95 3.57 28.37
CA SER A 154 11.59 4.46 29.49
C SER A 154 11.29 3.69 30.77
N LEU A 155 10.67 2.51 30.66
CA LEU A 155 10.42 1.63 31.80
C LEU A 155 11.72 1.08 32.37
N ASP A 156 12.64 0.62 31.53
CA ASP A 156 13.96 0.15 31.96
C ASP A 156 14.75 1.25 32.69
N SER A 157 14.76 2.47 32.14
CA SER A 157 15.36 3.63 32.79
C SER A 157 14.71 3.94 34.14
N THR A 158 13.38 3.90 34.23
CA THR A 158 12.65 4.13 35.49
C THR A 158 12.97 3.07 36.53
N VAL A 159 13.01 1.80 36.13
CA VAL A 159 13.37 0.69 37.02
C VAL A 159 14.80 0.84 37.50
N ASN A 160 15.75 1.20 36.63
CA ASN A 160 17.15 1.41 36.99
C ASN A 160 17.35 2.60 37.95
N ILE A 161 16.59 3.69 37.79
CA ILE A 161 16.61 4.82 38.74
C ILE A 161 16.03 4.39 40.09
N LEU A 162 14.92 3.63 40.09
CA LEU A 162 14.30 3.15 41.32
C LEU A 162 15.19 2.15 42.07
N THR A 163 15.88 1.26 41.37
CA THR A 163 16.84 0.33 42.00
C THR A 163 18.05 1.06 42.56
N GLY A 164 18.56 2.10 41.90
CA GLY A 164 19.61 2.97 42.46
C GLY A 164 19.15 3.74 43.71
N PHE A 165 17.91 4.21 43.71
CA PHE A 165 17.32 4.89 44.88
C PHE A 165 17.09 3.94 46.07
N LEU A 166 16.58 2.74 45.81
CA LEU A 166 16.33 1.71 46.83
C LEU A 166 17.59 0.95 47.26
N GLY A 167 18.65 0.98 46.45
CA GLY A 167 19.90 0.25 46.63
C GLY A 167 20.87 0.85 47.66
N GLY A 168 20.50 1.96 48.32
CA GLY A 168 21.27 2.54 49.43
C GLY A 168 22.38 3.52 49.02
N GLU A 169 22.94 3.43 47.80
CA GLU A 169 23.97 4.37 47.30
C GLU A 169 23.50 5.82 47.35
N MET A 170 22.28 6.10 46.87
CA MET A 170 21.73 7.45 46.92
C MET A 170 21.36 7.90 48.33
N GLN A 171 21.07 6.96 49.25
CA GLN A 171 20.74 7.25 50.64
C GLN A 171 21.99 7.70 51.43
N ASP A 172 23.14 7.09 51.15
CA ASP A 172 24.43 7.44 51.76
C ASP A 172 24.94 8.81 51.26
N GLU A 173 24.78 9.08 49.97
CA GLU A 173 25.17 10.37 49.37
C GLU A 173 24.24 11.52 49.84
N PHE A 174 22.95 11.24 50.05
CA PHE A 174 22.00 12.19 50.62
C PHE A 174 22.28 12.47 52.11
N ARG A 175 22.62 11.44 52.90
CA ARG A 175 23.03 11.58 54.31
C ARG A 175 24.29 12.43 54.44
N THR A 176 25.30 12.15 53.63
CA THR A 176 26.56 12.90 53.63
C THR A 176 26.35 14.37 53.26
N SER A 177 25.47 14.64 52.29
CA SER A 177 25.08 16.00 51.91
C SER A 177 24.36 16.73 53.06
N PHE A 178 23.45 16.05 53.75
CA PHE A 178 22.73 16.61 54.91
C PHE A 178 23.68 16.95 56.07
N ASP A 179 24.64 16.06 56.36
CA ASP A 179 25.67 16.29 57.38
C ASP A 179 26.55 17.50 57.05
N ASN A 180 26.92 17.65 55.77
CA ASN A 180 27.73 18.79 55.31
C ASN A 180 26.95 20.12 55.37
N VAL A 181 25.65 20.09 55.05
CA VAL A 181 24.77 21.26 55.23
C VAL A 181 24.67 21.63 56.72
N ASN A 182 24.47 20.65 57.60
CA ASN A 182 24.36 20.89 59.03
C ASN A 182 25.66 21.46 59.63
N ARG A 183 26.83 20.94 59.19
CA ARG A 183 28.13 21.53 59.54
C ARG A 183 28.29 22.96 59.04
N SER A 184 27.86 23.26 57.82
CA SER A 184 27.94 24.62 57.27
C SER A 184 27.06 25.59 58.06
N ILE A 185 25.84 25.18 58.43
CA ILE A 185 24.93 25.98 59.27
C ILE A 185 25.54 26.19 60.66
N SER A 186 26.13 25.14 61.26
CA SER A 186 26.82 25.24 62.54
C SER A 186 27.99 26.23 62.49
N ASN A 187 28.83 26.16 61.46
CA ASN A 187 29.96 27.06 61.27
C ASN A 187 29.48 28.50 61.04
N LEU A 188 28.40 28.71 60.28
CA LEU A 188 27.78 30.02 60.10
C LEU A 188 27.26 30.60 61.42
N GLY A 189 26.63 29.78 62.27
CA GLY A 189 26.22 30.17 63.62
C GLY A 189 27.41 30.62 64.46
N GLN A 190 28.48 29.82 64.46
CA GLN A 190 29.71 30.12 65.19
C GLN A 190 30.37 31.45 64.75
N ILE A 191 30.46 31.68 63.44
CA ILE A 191 30.97 32.96 62.89
C ILE A 191 30.08 34.13 63.32
N THR A 192 28.76 33.92 63.36
CA THR A 192 27.80 34.96 63.77
C THR A 192 27.93 35.29 65.26
N ASP A 193 28.16 34.27 66.10
CA ASP A 193 28.40 34.45 67.54
C ASP A 193 29.72 35.16 67.82
N GLU A 194 30.81 34.78 67.14
CA GLU A 194 32.11 35.45 67.24
C GLU A 194 32.04 36.91 66.77
N LEU A 195 31.34 37.18 65.67
CA LEU A 195 31.12 38.55 65.17
C LEU A 195 30.32 39.39 66.17
N SER A 196 29.30 38.80 66.79
CA SER A 196 28.48 39.48 67.80
C SER A 196 29.27 39.83 69.06
N ALA A 197 30.19 38.96 69.48
CA ALA A 197 31.09 39.23 70.61
C ALA A 197 32.08 40.37 70.29
N TYR A 198 32.64 40.41 69.07
CA TYR A 198 33.53 41.48 68.62
C TYR A 198 32.85 42.85 68.49
N MET A 199 31.54 42.89 68.26
CA MET A 199 30.77 44.14 68.15
C MET A 199 30.25 44.65 69.51
N ALA A 200 30.41 43.89 70.59
CA ALA A 200 29.93 44.23 71.93
C ALA A 200 31.02 44.84 72.84
N ASP A 201 32.29 44.77 72.44
CA ASP A 201 33.44 45.53 72.98
C ASP A 201 33.66 46.84 72.19
#